data_AF-A0A4Y2TP54-F1
#
_entry.id   AF-A0A4Y2TP54-F1
#
_cell.length_a   1.000
_cell.length_b   1.000
_cell.length_c   1.000
_cell.angle_alpha   90.00
_cell.angle_beta   90.00
_cell.angle_gamma   90.00
#
_symmetry.space_group_name_H-M   'P 1'
#
loop_
_entity.id
_entity.type
_entity.pdbx_description
1 polymer ?
#
loop_
_entity_poly.entity_id
_entity_poly.type
_entity_poly.pdbx_seq_one_letter_code
_entity_poly.pdbx_strand_id
1 'polypeptide(L)'
;MLFLESKVFPLKLWLTKILLVVNKTTRSLIFCLNSLKKLQVPNTDVMLYCDISTHVIHLCIPKTHRYQVFRNLHELAHPGVRATVRLICSRFVWPKMKHNIVNFTRSCIACQKSKIFHHVHSPLAEFKVPNQRFFHINIDIVGPLPSSQGFSYCLTAIDRFSRWPKAMPLADIQALACSL
;
A
#
# COMPACT_ATOMS: atom_id res chain seq x y z
N MET A 1 -7.71 -33.98 -13.80
CA MET A 1 -9.11 -33.63 -14.13
C MET A 1 -9.79 -33.24 -12.82
N LEU A 2 -10.43 -32.06 -12.82
CA LEU A 2 -11.26 -31.48 -11.75
C LEU A 2 -10.54 -30.87 -10.53
N PHE A 3 -10.27 -29.57 -10.60
CA PHE A 3 -10.16 -28.69 -9.44
C PHE A 3 -10.98 -27.41 -9.67
N LEU A 4 -12.12 -27.36 -8.97
CA LEU A 4 -12.84 -26.19 -8.47
C LEU A 4 -13.30 -25.14 -9.50
N GLU A 5 -14.45 -25.46 -10.10
CA GLU A 5 -15.51 -24.49 -10.31
C GLU A 5 -15.89 -23.82 -8.99
N SER A 6 -15.97 -22.48 -8.99
CA SER A 6 -16.88 -21.61 -8.21
C SER A 6 -16.20 -20.29 -7.79
N LYS A 7 -16.24 -19.31 -8.71
CA LYS A 7 -16.33 -17.84 -8.48
C LYS A 7 -16.03 -17.07 -9.78
N VAL A 8 -16.54 -17.55 -10.91
CA VAL A 8 -16.73 -16.68 -12.07
C VAL A 8 -17.93 -15.80 -11.73
N PHE A 9 -17.65 -14.64 -11.14
CA PHE A 9 -18.62 -13.59 -10.83
C PHE A 9 -19.52 -13.36 -12.05
N PRO A 10 -20.86 -13.38 -11.91
CA PRO A 10 -21.72 -13.28 -13.06
C PRO A 10 -21.63 -11.85 -13.61
N LEU A 11 -20.97 -11.70 -14.78
CA LEU A 11 -20.90 -10.44 -15.53
C LEU A 11 -22.30 -9.80 -15.73
N LYS A 12 -23.38 -10.58 -15.65
CA LYS A 12 -24.77 -10.15 -15.82
C LYS A 12 -25.27 -9.16 -14.75
N LEU A 13 -24.86 -9.27 -13.47
CA LEU A 13 -25.32 -8.35 -12.41
C LEU A 13 -24.48 -7.07 -12.32
N TRP A 14 -23.27 -7.08 -12.88
CA TRP A 14 -22.36 -5.94 -12.84
C TRP A 14 -22.60 -4.96 -14.01
N LEU A 15 -23.05 -5.49 -15.16
CA LEU A 15 -23.48 -4.69 -16.30
C LEU A 15 -24.69 -3.81 -15.96
N THR A 16 -25.67 -4.28 -15.19
CA THR A 16 -26.89 -3.51 -14.90
C THR A 16 -26.66 -2.25 -14.06
N LYS A 17 -25.66 -2.22 -13.17
CA LYS A 17 -25.28 -1.01 -12.41
C LYS A 17 -24.44 -0.01 -13.21
N ILE A 18 -23.69 -0.45 -14.22
CA ILE A 18 -22.90 0.43 -15.11
C ILE A 18 -23.74 0.94 -16.29
N LEU A 19 -24.71 0.14 -16.76
CA LEU A 19 -25.63 0.48 -17.85
C LEU A 19 -26.54 1.66 -17.55
N LEU A 20 -26.85 1.93 -16.28
CA LEU A 20 -27.79 2.99 -15.90
C LEU A 20 -27.21 4.42 -15.97
N VAL A 21 -25.92 4.62 -16.27
CA VAL A 21 -25.30 5.96 -16.13
C VAL A 21 -24.58 6.49 -17.36
N VAL A 22 -25.02 6.05 -18.54
CA VAL A 22 -24.61 6.66 -19.81
C VAL A 22 -25.77 7.49 -20.37
N ASN A 23 -26.20 8.51 -19.63
CA ASN A 23 -27.01 9.57 -20.22
C ASN A 23 -26.58 10.94 -19.68
N LYS A 24 -26.25 11.85 -20.62
CA LYS A 24 -25.79 13.24 -20.47
C LYS A 24 -24.34 13.51 -20.03
N THR A 25 -23.38 13.39 -20.96
CA THR A 25 -22.30 14.41 -21.16
C THR A 25 -21.48 14.12 -22.42
N THR A 26 -21.86 14.70 -23.55
CA THR A 26 -21.43 14.26 -24.90
C THR A 26 -20.44 15.17 -25.63
N ARG A 27 -19.88 16.24 -25.04
CA ARG A 27 -18.96 17.14 -25.80
C ARG A 27 -17.46 16.94 -25.55
N SER A 28 -17.04 16.47 -24.38
CA SER A 28 -15.59 16.45 -24.03
C SER A 28 -14.89 15.10 -24.18
N LEU A 29 -15.57 14.05 -24.65
CA LEU A 29 -15.01 12.69 -24.77
C LEU A 29 -14.46 12.38 -26.17
N ILE A 30 -14.95 13.10 -27.19
CA ILE A 30 -14.71 12.80 -28.61
C ILE A 30 -13.29 13.15 -29.07
N PHE A 31 -12.58 14.03 -28.36
CA PHE A 31 -11.32 14.61 -28.85
C PHE A 31 -10.05 13.77 -28.59
N CYS A 32 -10.15 12.60 -27.95
CA CYS A 32 -8.94 11.91 -27.46
C CYS A 32 -8.84 10.42 -27.84
N LEU A 33 -9.90 9.83 -28.42
CA LEU A 33 -9.91 8.44 -28.89
C LEU A 33 -10.60 8.43 -30.25
N ASN A 34 -9.81 8.44 -31.33
CA ASN A 34 -10.29 8.62 -32.70
C ASN A 34 -11.19 7.49 -33.23
N SER A 35 -11.41 6.42 -32.45
CA SER A 35 -12.11 5.19 -32.89
C SER A 35 -13.31 4.79 -32.02
N LEU A 36 -13.83 5.68 -31.17
CA LEU A 36 -15.01 5.37 -30.34
C LEU A 36 -16.26 5.18 -31.21
N LYS A 37 -16.90 4.02 -31.07
CA LYS A 37 -18.21 3.74 -31.68
C LYS A 37 -19.30 3.62 -30.62
N LYS A 38 -20.51 4.00 -30.99
CA LYS A 38 -21.69 3.79 -30.16
C LYS A 38 -22.19 2.37 -30.38
N LEU A 39 -22.38 1.62 -29.31
CA LEU A 39 -22.97 0.28 -29.33
C LEU A 39 -24.26 0.28 -28.51
N GLN A 40 -25.33 -0.25 -29.10
CA GLN A 40 -26.58 -0.49 -28.39
C GLN A 40 -26.47 -1.80 -27.63
N VAL A 41 -26.93 -1.80 -26.39
CA VAL A 41 -26.98 -3.02 -25.59
C VAL A 41 -28.22 -3.82 -25.99
N PRO A 42 -28.09 -5.13 -26.28
CA PRO A 42 -29.22 -5.95 -26.73
C PRO A 42 -30.42 -5.83 -25.79
N ASN A 43 -31.61 -5.66 -26.35
CA ASN A 43 -32.88 -5.54 -25.62
C ASN A 43 -33.00 -4.29 -24.72
N THR A 44 -32.25 -3.23 -24.98
CA THR A 44 -32.36 -1.95 -24.26
C THR A 44 -32.16 -0.74 -25.18
N ASP A 45 -32.68 0.42 -24.79
CA ASP A 45 -32.43 1.71 -25.48
C ASP A 45 -31.14 2.40 -25.00
N VAL A 46 -30.28 1.67 -24.29
CA VAL A 46 -29.03 2.21 -23.73
C VAL A 46 -27.91 2.16 -24.78
N MET A 47 -27.33 3.33 -25.04
CA MET A 47 -26.19 3.48 -25.93
C MET A 47 -24.90 3.66 -25.14
N LEU A 48 -23.92 2.80 -25.40
CA LEU A 48 -22.59 2.83 -24.80
C LEU A 48 -21.55 3.33 -25.80
N TYR A 49 -20.56 4.08 -25.33
CA TYR A 49 -19.38 4.41 -26.13
C TYR A 49 -18.31 3.36 -25.89
N CYS A 50 -17.85 2.70 -26.95
CA CYS A 50 -16.83 1.66 -26.86
C CYS A 50 -15.70 1.93 -27.84
N ASP A 51 -14.48 1.63 -27.42
CA ASP A 51 -13.33 1.53 -28.31
C ASP A 51 -13.28 0.11 -28.87
N ILE A 52 -13.31 0.02 -30.20
CA ILE A 52 -13.25 -1.24 -30.95
C ILE A 52 -12.03 -1.32 -31.86
N SER A 53 -11.04 -0.45 -31.67
CA SER A 53 -9.79 -0.46 -32.44
C SER A 53 -8.97 -1.73 -32.21
N THR A 54 -9.20 -2.43 -31.11
CA THR A 54 -8.57 -3.70 -30.74
C THR A 54 -9.53 -4.88 -30.89
N HIS A 55 -9.02 -6.12 -30.90
CA HIS A 55 -9.86 -7.34 -30.86
C HIS A 55 -10.72 -7.46 -29.60
N VAL A 56 -10.46 -6.64 -28.58
CA VAL A 56 -11.26 -6.54 -27.35
C VAL A 56 -12.03 -5.23 -27.38
N ILE A 57 -13.33 -5.28 -27.10
CA ILE A 57 -14.20 -4.11 -26.96
C ILE A 57 -13.97 -3.52 -25.57
N HIS A 58 -13.50 -2.27 -25.51
CA HIS A 58 -13.31 -1.56 -24.24
C HIS A 58 -14.40 -0.50 -24.02
N LEU A 59 -15.10 -0.58 -22.89
CA LEU A 59 -16.13 0.40 -22.55
C LEU A 59 -15.50 1.73 -22.13
N CYS A 60 -15.95 2.83 -22.75
CA CYS A 60 -15.49 4.18 -22.42
C CYS A 60 -16.19 4.70 -21.16
N ILE A 61 -15.41 5.09 -20.15
CA ILE A 61 -15.95 5.53 -18.85
C ILE A 61 -15.98 7.06 -18.70
N PRO A 62 -17.16 7.67 -18.46
CA PRO A 62 -17.30 9.10 -18.17
C PRO A 62 -16.53 9.50 -16.90
N LYS A 63 -16.08 10.77 -16.83
CA LYS A 63 -15.27 11.29 -15.71
C LYS A 63 -15.87 10.99 -14.34
N THR A 64 -17.19 11.12 -14.21
CA THR A 64 -17.96 10.91 -12.97
C THR A 64 -17.86 9.49 -12.40
N HIS A 65 -17.60 8.49 -13.25
CA HIS A 65 -17.65 7.07 -12.85
C HIS A 65 -16.27 6.41 -12.72
N ARG A 66 -15.21 7.07 -13.19
CA ARG A 66 -13.85 6.50 -13.21
C ARG A 66 -13.39 6.06 -11.84
N TYR A 67 -13.67 6.86 -10.81
CA TYR A 67 -13.27 6.54 -9.44
C TYR A 67 -14.09 5.37 -8.86
N GLN A 68 -15.38 5.27 -9.19
CA GLN A 68 -16.22 4.14 -8.77
C GLN A 68 -15.77 2.82 -9.41
N VAL A 69 -15.44 2.83 -10.70
CA VAL A 69 -14.86 1.67 -11.40
C VAL A 69 -13.53 1.26 -10.77
N PHE A 70 -12.64 2.23 -10.51
CA PHE A 70 -11.39 1.99 -9.80
C PHE A 70 -11.65 1.34 -8.44
N ARG A 71 -12.53 1.94 -7.63
CA ARG A 71 -12.83 1.49 -6.28
C ARG A 71 -13.29 0.04 -6.27
N ASN A 72 -14.31 -0.28 -7.06
CA ASN A 72 -14.90 -1.62 -7.10
C ASN A 72 -13.92 -2.73 -7.51
N LEU A 73 -12.87 -2.39 -8.28
CA LEU A 73 -11.87 -3.36 -8.73
C LEU A 73 -10.64 -3.39 -7.82
N HIS A 74 -10.23 -2.24 -7.29
CA HIS A 74 -9.06 -2.12 -6.43
C HIS A 74 -9.33 -2.64 -5.01
N GLU A 75 -10.51 -2.35 -4.44
CA GLU A 75 -10.85 -2.77 -3.06
C GLU A 75 -11.02 -4.28 -2.89
N LEU A 76 -11.14 -5.06 -3.98
CA LEU A 76 -11.24 -6.52 -3.90
C LEU A 76 -10.01 -7.19 -3.29
N ALA A 77 -8.83 -6.62 -3.53
CA ALA A 77 -7.57 -7.24 -3.11
C ALA A 77 -6.43 -6.23 -2.89
N HIS A 78 -6.71 -4.93 -2.96
CA HIS A 78 -5.71 -3.85 -2.91
C HIS A 78 -4.44 -4.12 -3.74
N PRO A 79 -4.57 -4.48 -5.04
CA PRO A 79 -3.42 -4.82 -5.85
C PRO A 79 -2.51 -3.59 -6.04
N GLY A 80 -1.20 -3.84 -6.20
CA GLY A 80 -0.25 -2.78 -6.49
C GLY A 80 -0.58 -2.00 -7.78
N VAL A 81 0.02 -0.82 -7.96
CA VAL A 81 -0.27 0.11 -9.06
C VAL A 81 -0.25 -0.58 -10.43
N ARG A 82 0.82 -1.33 -10.75
CA ARG A 82 0.97 -2.03 -12.04
C ARG A 82 -0.15 -3.05 -12.28
N ALA A 83 -0.50 -3.81 -11.25
CA ALA A 83 -1.57 -4.81 -11.32
C ALA A 83 -2.95 -4.15 -11.47
N THR A 84 -3.21 -3.06 -10.75
CA THR A 84 -4.46 -2.28 -10.87
C THR A 84 -4.60 -1.67 -12.27
N VAL A 85 -3.53 -1.09 -12.82
CA VAL A 85 -3.52 -0.58 -14.19
C VAL A 85 -3.88 -1.69 -15.18
N ARG A 86 -3.21 -2.86 -15.10
CA ARG A 86 -3.49 -3.99 -15.98
C ARG A 86 -4.94 -4.48 -15.86
N LEU A 87 -5.47 -4.57 -14.64
CA LEU A 87 -6.82 -5.05 -14.36
C LEU A 87 -7.91 -4.15 -14.96
N ILE A 88 -7.71 -2.83 -14.90
CA ILE A 88 -8.68 -1.86 -15.39
C ILE A 88 -8.53 -1.65 -16.91
N CYS A 89 -7.28 -1.60 -17.41
CA CYS A 89 -6.97 -1.47 -18.84
C CYS A 89 -7.41 -2.64 -19.70
N SER A 90 -7.67 -3.82 -19.12
CA SER A 90 -8.19 -4.95 -19.89
C SER A 90 -9.70 -4.90 -20.16
N ARG A 91 -10.43 -3.92 -19.60
CA ARG A 91 -11.91 -3.84 -19.66
C ARG A 91 -12.46 -2.47 -20.05
N PHE A 92 -11.74 -1.41 -19.68
CA PHE A 92 -12.22 -0.03 -19.82
C PHE A 92 -11.21 0.85 -20.54
N VAL A 93 -11.70 1.96 -21.07
CA VAL A 93 -10.87 2.98 -21.69
C VAL A 93 -11.33 4.38 -21.27
N TRP A 94 -10.38 5.28 -21.02
CA TRP A 94 -10.63 6.72 -20.94
C TRP A 94 -9.32 7.52 -21.08
N PRO A 95 -9.39 8.82 -21.40
CA PRO A 95 -8.21 9.67 -21.50
C PRO A 95 -7.41 9.76 -20.19
N LYS A 96 -6.08 9.65 -20.27
CA LYS A 96 -5.14 9.69 -19.13
C LYS A 96 -5.41 8.62 -18.07
N MET A 97 -5.89 7.45 -18.49
CA MET A 97 -6.30 6.37 -17.59
C MET A 97 -5.20 5.85 -16.66
N LYS A 98 -4.00 5.57 -17.19
CA LYS A 98 -2.85 5.15 -16.37
C LYS A 98 -2.55 6.17 -15.27
N HIS A 99 -2.51 7.46 -15.63
CA HIS A 99 -2.26 8.55 -14.67
C HIS A 99 -3.34 8.62 -13.58
N ASN A 100 -4.62 8.54 -13.96
CA ASN A 100 -5.72 8.53 -12.98
C ASN A 100 -5.63 7.34 -12.03
N ILE A 101 -5.41 6.12 -12.56
CA ILE A 101 -5.31 4.90 -11.74
C ILE A 101 -4.13 4.99 -10.77
N VAL A 102 -2.95 5.45 -11.23
CA VAL A 102 -1.78 5.64 -10.37
C VAL A 102 -2.12 6.59 -9.20
N ASN A 103 -2.77 7.72 -9.47
CA ASN A 103 -3.14 8.67 -8.44
C ASN A 103 -4.17 8.07 -7.47
N PHE A 104 -5.18 7.36 -7.97
CA PHE A 104 -6.19 6.71 -7.13
C PHE A 104 -5.57 5.64 -6.22
N THR A 105 -4.69 4.78 -6.74
CA THR A 105 -3.98 3.77 -5.93
C THR A 105 -3.10 4.43 -4.88
N ARG A 106 -2.39 5.52 -5.23
CA ARG A 106 -1.56 6.27 -4.27
C ARG A 106 -2.38 6.95 -3.18
N SER A 107 -3.63 7.33 -3.45
CA SER A 107 -4.55 7.91 -2.47
C SER A 107 -5.31 6.88 -1.61
N CYS A 108 -5.12 5.58 -1.84
CA CYS A 108 -5.83 4.56 -1.07
C CYS A 108 -5.28 4.47 0.36
N ILE A 109 -6.11 4.80 1.36
CA ILE A 109 -5.73 4.81 2.78
C ILE A 109 -5.28 3.42 3.25
N ALA A 110 -5.99 2.35 2.86
CA ALA A 110 -5.63 0.99 3.23
C ALA A 110 -4.24 0.58 2.70
N CYS A 111 -3.93 0.95 1.45
CA CYS A 111 -2.60 0.73 0.87
C CYS A 111 -1.52 1.61 1.50
N GLN A 112 -1.83 2.85 1.86
CA GLN A 112 -0.89 3.76 2.52
C GLN A 112 -0.52 3.27 3.93
N LYS A 113 -1.49 2.75 4.68
CA LYS A 113 -1.25 2.22 6.03
C LYS A 113 -0.47 0.91 6.02
N SER A 114 -0.70 0.04 5.03
CA SER A 114 -0.07 -1.27 4.97
C SER A 114 1.34 -1.24 4.36
N LYS A 115 1.63 -0.26 3.51
CA LYS A 115 2.90 -0.20 2.79
C LYS A 115 3.75 0.98 3.27
N ILE A 116 4.89 0.65 3.87
CA ILE A 116 5.96 1.62 4.14
C ILE A 116 6.63 1.94 2.79
N PHE A 117 6.37 3.12 2.24
CA PHE A 117 6.92 3.57 0.95
C PHE A 117 8.30 4.21 1.08
N HIS A 118 8.63 4.71 2.26
CA HIS A 118 9.91 5.33 2.57
C HIS A 118 10.22 5.06 4.03
N HIS A 119 11.41 4.53 4.30
CA HIS A 119 11.96 4.63 5.65
C HIS A 119 12.31 6.11 5.84
N VAL A 120 11.60 6.78 6.74
CA VAL A 120 12.00 8.11 7.19
C VAL A 120 13.18 7.88 8.13
N HIS A 121 14.38 8.02 7.61
CA HIS A 121 15.57 8.07 8.45
C HIS A 121 15.59 9.45 9.10
N SER A 122 15.43 9.50 10.41
CA SER A 122 15.78 10.71 11.16
C SER A 122 17.27 10.98 10.95
N PRO A 123 17.68 12.24 10.77
CA PRO A 123 19.10 12.58 10.76
C PRO A 123 19.73 12.09 12.08
N LEU A 124 20.95 11.58 11.99
CA LEU A 124 21.69 11.17 13.19
C LEU A 124 21.88 12.41 14.08
N ALA A 125 21.49 12.31 15.34
CA ALA A 125 21.76 13.37 16.30
C ALA A 125 23.26 13.41 16.61
N GLU A 126 23.88 14.59 16.50
CA GLU A 126 25.25 14.80 16.96
C GLU A 126 25.28 14.89 18.49
N PHE A 127 25.89 13.91 19.13
CA PHE A 127 26.15 13.95 20.57
C PHE A 127 27.54 14.54 20.82
N LYS A 128 27.61 15.62 21.62
CA LYS A 128 28.90 16.17 22.06
C LYS A 128 29.67 15.12 22.85
N VAL A 129 30.97 14.98 22.53
CA VAL A 129 31.88 14.16 23.32
C VAL A 129 31.97 14.78 24.72
N PRO A 130 31.72 14.01 25.79
CA PRO A 130 31.89 14.53 27.16
C PRO A 130 33.35 14.96 27.38
N ASN A 131 33.58 15.97 28.21
CA ASN A 131 34.91 16.48 28.55
C ASN A 131 35.41 16.01 29.94
N GLN A 132 34.60 15.21 30.64
CA GLN A 132 34.89 14.73 31.99
C GLN A 132 34.42 13.27 32.15
N ARG A 133 35.14 12.51 33.00
CA ARG A 133 34.74 11.15 33.42
C ARG A 133 33.39 11.19 34.13
N PHE A 134 32.59 10.13 33.93
CA PHE A 134 31.30 9.92 34.60
C PHE A 134 30.23 10.98 34.28
N PHE A 135 30.45 11.83 33.27
CA PHE A 135 29.45 12.79 32.81
C PHE A 135 28.37 12.13 31.95
N HIS A 136 28.78 11.21 31.06
CA HIS A 136 27.88 10.42 30.23
C HIS A 136 28.22 8.93 30.34
N ILE A 137 27.34 8.15 30.96
CA ILE A 137 27.48 6.70 31.09
C ILE A 137 26.39 6.04 30.26
N ASN A 138 26.80 5.18 29.33
CA ASN A 138 25.89 4.34 28.57
C ASN A 138 25.64 3.06 29.37
N ILE A 139 24.40 2.81 29.75
CA ILE A 139 23.99 1.62 30.49
C ILE A 139 23.09 0.78 29.59
N ASP A 140 23.37 -0.52 29.50
CA ASP A 140 22.57 -1.47 28.73
C ASP A 140 22.51 -2.83 29.44
N ILE A 141 21.42 -3.57 29.23
CA ILE A 141 21.22 -4.91 29.79
C ILE A 141 21.25 -5.93 28.66
N VAL A 142 22.19 -6.86 28.75
CA VAL A 142 22.29 -7.98 27.82
C VAL A 142 21.60 -9.19 28.41
N GLY A 143 20.64 -9.77 27.68
CA GLY A 143 20.05 -11.06 28.02
C GLY A 143 18.67 -11.31 27.40
N PRO A 144 18.06 -12.47 27.68
CA PRO A 144 18.58 -13.52 28.57
C PRO A 144 19.74 -14.33 27.93
N LEU A 145 20.75 -14.65 28.74
CA LEU A 145 21.91 -15.48 28.43
C LEU A 145 21.74 -16.88 29.08
N PRO A 146 22.49 -17.90 28.63
CA PRO A 146 22.56 -19.18 29.33
C PRO A 146 22.93 -18.96 30.81
N SER A 147 22.17 -19.58 31.71
CA SER A 147 22.35 -19.39 33.15
C SER A 147 23.74 -19.85 33.59
N SER A 148 24.45 -18.98 34.28
CA SER A 148 25.73 -19.26 34.93
C SER A 148 25.65 -18.83 36.38
N GLN A 149 25.74 -19.78 37.31
CA GLN A 149 25.64 -19.52 38.75
C GLN A 149 24.36 -18.76 39.17
N GLY A 150 23.25 -18.98 38.46
CA GLY A 150 21.98 -18.31 38.74
C GLY A 150 21.83 -16.93 38.10
N PHE A 151 22.83 -16.44 37.37
CA PHE A 151 22.76 -15.18 36.62
C PHE A 151 22.46 -15.45 35.15
N SER A 152 21.50 -14.71 34.59
CA SER A 152 21.05 -14.85 33.20
C SER A 152 21.07 -13.53 32.43
N TYR A 153 21.46 -12.43 33.06
CA TYR A 153 21.59 -11.12 32.44
C TYR A 153 22.95 -10.50 32.77
N CYS A 154 23.37 -9.50 32.00
CA CYS A 154 24.58 -8.74 32.24
C CYS A 154 24.28 -7.25 32.10
N LEU A 155 24.43 -6.50 33.18
CA LEU A 155 24.41 -5.04 33.17
C LEU A 155 25.76 -4.53 32.67
N THR A 156 25.74 -3.81 31.56
CA THR A 156 26.92 -3.16 31.00
C THR A 156 26.82 -1.66 31.22
N ALA A 157 27.91 -1.05 31.67
CA ALA A 157 28.04 0.39 31.84
C ALA A 157 29.35 0.85 31.20
N ILE A 158 29.28 1.80 30.28
CA ILE A 158 30.46 2.35 29.57
C ILE A 158 30.49 3.85 29.77
N ASP A 159 31.56 4.34 30.41
CA ASP A 159 31.82 5.78 30.47
C ASP A 159 32.26 6.28 29.08
N ARG A 160 31.52 7.23 28.50
CA ARG A 160 31.81 7.71 27.13
C ARG A 160 33.11 8.48 27.03
N PHE A 161 33.58 9.12 28.10
CA PHE A 161 34.83 9.87 28.10
C PHE A 161 36.04 8.94 28.13
N SER A 162 36.15 8.09 29.17
CA SER A 162 37.30 7.19 29.33
C SER A 162 37.22 5.91 28.48
N ARG A 163 36.06 5.61 27.90
CA ARG A 163 35.75 4.33 27.26
C ARG A 163 35.87 3.13 28.20
N TRP A 164 35.88 3.36 29.51
CA TRP A 164 36.00 2.30 30.52
C TRP A 164 34.73 1.45 30.57
N PRO A 165 34.80 0.13 30.30
CA PRO A 165 33.67 -0.77 30.41
C PRO A 165 33.58 -1.39 31.81
N LYS A 166 32.35 -1.50 32.32
CA LYS A 166 32.01 -2.28 33.51
C LYS A 166 30.88 -3.23 33.15
N ALA A 167 31.02 -4.49 33.55
CA ALA A 167 29.99 -5.51 33.39
C ALA A 167 29.67 -6.11 34.77
N MET A 168 28.39 -6.34 35.04
CA MET A 168 27.92 -6.98 36.28
C MET A 168 26.87 -8.04 35.97
N PRO A 169 27.01 -9.27 36.50
CA PRO A 169 26.00 -10.30 36.30
C PRO A 169 24.73 -9.98 37.09
N LEU A 170 23.57 -10.26 36.48
CA LEU A 170 22.25 -10.03 37.04
C LEU A 170 21.39 -11.31 36.94
N ALA A 171 20.66 -11.61 38.02
CA ALA A 171 19.73 -12.74 38.06
C ALA A 171 18.41 -12.40 37.33
N ASP A 172 17.97 -11.14 37.44
CA ASP A 172 16.78 -10.58 36.78
C ASP A 172 17.04 -9.14 36.30
N ILE A 173 16.03 -8.54 35.65
CA ILE A 173 16.09 -7.18 35.11
C ILE A 173 15.33 -6.15 35.97
N GLN A 174 14.98 -6.52 37.20
CA GLN A 174 14.25 -5.62 38.08
C GLN A 174 15.15 -4.46 38.53
N ALA A 175 14.55 -3.29 38.75
CA ALA A 175 15.28 -2.10 39.18
C ALA A 175 16.06 -2.33 40.49
N LEU A 176 15.53 -3.18 41.39
CA LEU A 176 16.19 -3.57 42.63
C LEU A 176 17.47 -4.40 42.39
N ALA A 177 17.48 -5.26 41.38
CA ALA A 177 18.69 -5.98 41.00
C ALA A 177 19.74 -5.03 40.37
N CYS A 178 19.30 -3.88 39.84
CA CYS A 178 20.15 -2.88 39.21
C CYS A 178 20.62 -1.76 40.18
N SER A 179 20.14 -1.73 41.43
CA SER A 179 20.63 -0.77 42.44
C SER A 179 21.93 -1.28 43.04
N LEU A 180 23.04 -0.65 42.63
CA LEU A 180 24.39 -0.87 43.17
C LEU A 180 24.58 -0.24 44.55
#